data_AF-A0A5D4H369-F1
#
_entry.id   AF-A0A5D4H369-F1
#
_cell.length_a   1.000
_cell.length_b   1.000
_cell.length_c   1.000
_cell.angle_alpha   90.00
_cell.angle_beta   90.00
_cell.angle_gamma   90.00
#
_symmetry.space_group_name_H-M   'P 1'
#
loop_
_entity.id
_entity.type
_entity.pdbx_description
1 polymer ?
#
loop_
_entity_poly.entity_id
_entity_poly.type
_entity_poly.pdbx_seq_one_letter_code
_entity_poly.pdbx_strand_id
1 'polypeptide(L)'
;MLAVISQWFEKRRAIRRRWQADARRLLAAEKTNAYYEAQRRAARARVRGEKAEFYHWAKVAAEIARISPRAEMDFDVVRAIVAEEERSSG
;
A
#
# COMPACT_ATOMS: atom_id res chain seq x y z
N MET A 1 1.30 -33.03 4.99
CA MET A 1 0.29 -31.94 5.08
C MET A 1 0.76 -30.78 5.96
N LEU A 2 1.22 -31.01 7.19
CA LEU A 2 1.71 -29.94 8.08
C LEU A 2 2.87 -29.11 7.48
N ALA A 3 3.84 -29.75 6.80
CA ALA A 3 4.96 -29.04 6.17
C ALA A 3 4.53 -28.06 5.06
N VAL A 4 3.53 -28.43 4.24
CA VAL A 4 2.98 -27.58 3.17
C VAL A 4 2.25 -26.37 3.76
N ILE A 5 1.50 -26.59 4.85
CA ILE A 5 0.80 -25.53 5.59
C ILE A 5 1.82 -24.56 6.21
N SER A 6 2.87 -25.07 6.87
CA SER A 6 3.94 -24.24 7.45
C SER A 6 4.65 -23.39 6.40
N GLN A 7 5.02 -23.96 5.26
CA GLN A 7 5.69 -23.24 4.18
C GLN A 7 4.79 -22.14 3.57
N TRP A 8 3.49 -22.39 3.45
CA TRP A 8 2.52 -21.37 3.04
C TRP A 8 2.40 -20.24 4.06
N PHE A 9 2.36 -20.55 5.36
CA PHE A 9 2.36 -19.56 6.42
C PHE A 9 3.62 -18.70 6.42
N GLU A 10 4.80 -19.30 6.24
CA GLU A 10 6.08 -18.59 6.14
C GLU A 10 6.09 -17.64 4.94
N LYS A 11 5.67 -18.12 3.76
CA LYS A 11 5.55 -17.30 2.54
C LYS A 11 4.61 -16.13 2.76
N ARG A 12 3.45 -16.36 3.38
CA ARG A 12 2.47 -15.30 3.70
C ARG A 12 3.02 -14.30 4.72
N ARG A 13 3.79 -14.78 5.70
CA ARG A 13 4.44 -13.93 6.70
C ARG A 13 5.54 -13.07 6.09
N ALA A 14 6.32 -13.62 5.15
CA ALA A 14 7.34 -12.88 4.40
C ALA A 14 6.71 -11.76 3.56
N ILE A 15 5.63 -12.05 2.84
CA ILE A 15 4.88 -11.04 2.08
C ILE A 15 4.36 -9.94 3.00
N ARG A 16 3.74 -10.31 4.13
CA ARG A 16 3.24 -9.32 5.09
C ARG A 16 4.35 -8.48 5.72
N ARG A 17 5.51 -9.08 6.02
CA ARG A 17 6.69 -8.37 6.51
C ARG A 17 7.17 -7.32 5.49
N ARG A 18 7.13 -7.64 4.20
CA ARG A 18 7.45 -6.69 3.13
C ARG A 18 6.51 -5.49 3.15
N TRP A 19 5.20 -5.71 3.24
CA TRP A 19 4.21 -4.62 3.35
C TRP A 19 4.43 -3.77 4.60
N GLN A 20 4.70 -4.39 5.75
CA GLN A 20 4.97 -3.67 6.99
C GLN A 20 6.28 -2.86 6.94
N ALA A 21 7.31 -3.39 6.28
CA ALA A 21 8.56 -2.68 6.11
C ALA A 21 8.35 -1.41 5.28
N ASP A 22 7.64 -1.52 4.15
CA ASP A 22 7.35 -0.37 3.30
C ASP A 22 6.38 0.61 3.95
N ALA A 23 5.38 0.13 4.71
CA ALA A 23 4.49 0.98 5.51
C ALA A 23 5.26 1.81 6.54
N ARG A 24 6.22 1.19 7.25
CA ARG A 24 7.08 1.91 8.22
C ARG A 24 7.99 2.90 7.53
N ARG A 25 8.54 2.56 6.36
CA ARG A 25 9.36 3.49 5.56
C ARG A 25 8.56 4.71 5.12
N LEU A 26 7.35 4.51 4.61
CA LEU A 26 6.48 5.62 4.23
C LEU A 26 6.08 6.46 5.43
N LEU A 27 5.74 5.86 6.57
CA LEU A 27 5.44 6.62 7.80
C LEU A 27 6.63 7.44 8.29
N ALA A 28 7.85 6.92 8.16
CA ALA A 28 9.05 7.67 8.54
C ALA A 28 9.31 8.87 7.61
N ALA A 29 9.05 8.73 6.31
CA ALA A 29 9.27 9.78 5.32
C ALA A 29 8.14 10.82 5.28
N GLU A 30 6.89 10.36 5.20
CA GLU A 30 5.71 11.16 4.87
C GLU A 30 4.85 11.50 6.10
N LYS A 31 5.12 10.87 7.25
CA LYS A 31 4.39 11.06 8.51
C LYS A 31 2.88 10.87 8.33
N THR A 32 2.09 11.93 8.43
CA THR A 32 0.62 11.91 8.31
C THR A 32 0.16 11.61 6.89
N ASN A 33 0.97 11.96 5.88
CA ASN A 33 0.67 11.80 4.46
C ASN A 33 0.98 10.39 3.91
N ALA A 34 1.57 9.51 4.72
CA ALA A 34 2.04 8.19 4.30
C ALA A 34 0.95 7.32 3.67
N TYR A 35 -0.29 7.45 4.17
CA TYR A 35 -1.43 6.74 3.62
C TYR A 35 -1.76 7.19 2.19
N TYR A 36 -1.80 8.51 1.97
CA TYR A 36 -2.05 9.10 0.66
C TYR A 36 -0.94 8.78 -0.34
N GLU A 37 0.33 8.79 0.08
CA GLU A 37 1.45 8.39 -0.78
C GLU A 37 1.36 6.91 -1.20
N ALA A 38 0.95 6.01 -0.29
CA ALA A 38 0.69 4.62 -0.65
C ALA A 38 -0.46 4.49 -1.68
N GLN A 39 -1.52 5.28 -1.52
CA GLN A 39 -2.65 5.32 -2.47
C GLN A 39 -2.24 5.88 -3.83
N ARG A 40 -1.38 6.90 -3.86
CA ARG A 40 -0.80 7.46 -5.08
C ARG A 40 0.00 6.42 -5.87
N ARG A 41 0.86 5.67 -5.19
CA ARG A 41 1.62 4.56 -5.82
C ARG A 41 0.73 3.44 -6.31
N ALA A 42 -0.33 3.11 -5.57
CA ALA A 42 -1.33 2.15 -6.04
C ALA A 42 -2.04 2.65 -7.30
N ALA A 43 -2.47 3.92 -7.32
CA ALA A 43 -3.12 4.53 -8.48
C ALA A 43 -2.21 4.51 -9.72
N ARG A 44 -0.93 4.90 -9.57
CA ARG A 44 0.08 4.82 -10.66
C ARG A 44 0.21 3.41 -11.21
N ALA A 45 0.39 2.41 -10.34
CA ALA A 45 0.53 1.03 -10.74
C ALA A 45 -0.73 0.51 -11.47
N ARG A 46 -1.93 0.92 -11.02
CA ARG A 46 -3.19 0.59 -11.70
C ARG A 46 -3.23 1.17 -13.10
N VAL A 47 -2.86 2.44 -13.25
CA VAL A 47 -2.85 3.13 -14.55
C VAL A 47 -1.85 2.48 -15.52
N ARG A 48 -0.71 2.02 -15.02
CA ARG A 48 0.30 1.26 -15.80
C ARG A 48 -0.06 -0.21 -16.07
N GLY A 49 -1.17 -0.71 -15.52
CA GLY A 49 -1.56 -2.12 -15.64
C GLY A 49 -0.74 -3.10 -14.78
N GLU A 50 0.07 -2.59 -13.86
CA GLU A 50 0.97 -3.36 -12.99
C GLU A 50 0.22 -3.96 -11.78
N LYS A 51 -0.59 -5.00 -12.03
CA LYS A 51 -1.50 -5.59 -11.02
C LYS A 51 -0.81 -5.96 -9.71
N ALA A 52 0.37 -6.59 -9.78
CA ALA A 52 1.09 -7.01 -8.58
C ALA A 52 1.53 -5.83 -7.72
N GLU A 53 1.94 -4.73 -8.36
CA GLU A 53 2.38 -3.52 -7.69
C GLU A 53 1.19 -2.73 -7.12
N PHE A 54 0.07 -2.68 -7.84
CA PHE A 54 -1.19 -2.16 -7.30
C PHE A 54 -1.58 -2.87 -6.00
N TYR A 55 -1.60 -4.21 -6.00
CA TYR A 55 -1.93 -4.97 -4.80
C TYR A 55 -0.93 -4.76 -3.66
N HIS A 56 0.35 -4.64 -3.97
CA HIS A 56 1.39 -4.34 -2.98
C HIS A 56 1.11 -3.02 -2.28
N TRP A 57 0.95 -1.92 -3.03
CA TRP A 57 0.75 -0.59 -2.46
C TRP A 57 -0.61 -0.45 -1.75
N ALA A 58 -1.67 -1.09 -2.26
CA ALA A 58 -2.96 -1.16 -1.56
C ALA A 58 -2.83 -1.88 -0.19
N LYS A 59 -2.01 -2.94 -0.11
CA LYS A 59 -1.75 -3.62 1.17
C LYS A 59 -0.85 -2.81 2.10
N VAL A 60 0.10 -2.04 1.56
CA VAL A 60 0.89 -1.07 2.33
C VAL A 60 -0.01 0.00 2.95
N ALA A 61 -0.94 0.59 2.19
CA ALA A 61 -1.92 1.55 2.71
C ALA A 61 -2.75 0.99 3.87
N ALA A 62 -3.20 -0.26 3.75
CA ALA A 62 -3.92 -0.95 4.83
C ALA A 62 -3.03 -1.19 6.09
N GLU A 63 -1.75 -1.52 5.91
CA GLU A 63 -0.81 -1.63 7.04
C GLU A 63 -0.54 -0.27 7.70
N ILE A 64 -0.46 0.82 6.92
CA ILE A 64 -0.32 2.19 7.45
C ILE A 64 -1.52 2.57 8.32
N ALA A 65 -2.74 2.39 7.80
CA ALA A 65 -3.98 2.63 8.55
C ALA A 65 -4.03 1.81 9.84
N ARG A 66 -3.50 0.58 9.82
CA ARG A 66 -3.45 -0.31 10.99
C ARG A 66 -2.45 0.16 12.07
N ILE A 67 -1.29 0.68 11.69
CA ILE A 67 -0.20 0.98 12.64
C ILE A 67 -0.11 2.45 13.04
N SER A 68 -0.71 3.36 12.27
CA SER A 68 -0.69 4.80 12.57
C SER A 68 -2.12 5.34 12.68
N PRO A 69 -2.67 5.46 13.90
CA PRO A 69 -3.96 6.11 14.11
C PRO A 69 -3.93 7.62 13.82
N ARG A 70 -2.74 8.19 13.57
CA ARG A 70 -2.54 9.60 13.21
C ARG A 70 -2.38 9.82 11.70
N ALA A 71 -2.34 8.76 10.89
CA ALA A 71 -2.32 8.92 9.44
C ALA A 71 -3.65 9.55 9.01
N GLU A 72 -3.58 10.57 8.17
CA GLU A 72 -4.77 11.21 7.65
C GLU A 72 -5.40 10.30 6.57
N MET A 73 -6.72 10.16 6.62
CA MET A 73 -7.46 9.23 5.79
C MET A 73 -8.81 9.85 5.39
N ASP A 74 -8.75 10.82 4.51
CA ASP A 74 -9.90 11.41 3.84
C ASP A 74 -10.10 10.76 2.46
N PHE A 75 -11.32 10.27 2.23
CA PHE A 75 -11.67 9.61 0.99
C PHE A 75 -11.69 10.56 -0.21
N ASP A 76 -12.04 11.84 0.00
CA ASP A 76 -12.08 12.82 -1.08
C ASP A 76 -10.67 13.18 -1.55
N VAL A 77 -9.71 13.22 -0.63
CA VAL A 77 -8.28 13.37 -0.96
C VAL A 77 -7.79 12.17 -1.77
N VAL A 78 -8.15 10.94 -1.38
CA VAL A 78 -7.79 9.73 -2.14
C VAL A 78 -8.40 9.76 -3.56
N ARG A 79 -9.66 10.19 -3.69
CA ARG A 79 -10.32 10.33 -4.99
C ARG A 79 -9.60 11.36 -5.87
N ALA A 80 -9.20 12.49 -5.31
CA ALA A 80 -8.46 13.52 -6.02
C ALA A 80 -7.09 13.01 -6.51
N ILE A 81 -6.36 12.28 -5.66
CA ILE A 81 -5.07 11.64 -6.03
C ILE A 81 -5.27 10.65 -7.18
N VAL A 82 -6.29 9.81 -7.10
CA VAL A 82 -6.59 8.84 -8.16
C VAL A 82 -6.87 9.56 -9.48
N ALA A 83 -7.72 10.58 -9.46
CA ALA A 83 -8.06 11.35 -10.67
C ALA A 83 -6.86 12.14 -11.22
N GLU A 84 -5.93 12.55 -10.37
CA GLU A 84 -4.66 13.15 -10.79
C GLU A 84 -3.80 12.12 -11.55
N GLU A 85 -3.54 10.96 -10.97
CA GLU A 85 -2.67 9.94 -11.59
C GLU A 85 -3.26 9.35 -12.88
N GLU A 86 -4.59 9.26 -12.98
CA GLU A 86 -5.29 8.88 -14.21
C GLU A 86 -5.11 9.92 -15.32
N ARG A 87 -5.09 11.22 -14.99
CA ARG A 87 -4.87 12.31 -15.96
C ARG A 87 -3.40 12.45 -16.37
N SER A 88 -2.45 12.23 -15.45
CA SER A 88 -1.01 12.38 -15.72
C SER A 88 -0.41 11.29 -16.61
N SER A 89 -1.16 10.23 -16.90
CA SER A 89 -0.70 9.12 -17.76
C SER A 89 -1.50 8.99 -19.06
N GLY A 90 -2.39 9.96 -19.33
CA GLY A 90 -3.16 10.08 -20.58
C GLY A 90 -2.46 10.91 -21.64
#